data_AF-A0A932DDB4-F1
#
_entry.id   AF-A0A932DDB4-F1
#
_cell.length_a   1.000
_cell.length_b   1.000
_cell.length_c   1.000
_cell.angle_alpha   90.00
_cell.angle_beta   90.00
_cell.angle_gamma   90.00
#
_symmetry.space_group_name_H-M   'P 1'
#
loop_
_entity.id
_entity.type
_entity.pdbx_description
1 polymer ?
#
loop_
_entity_poly.entity_id
_entity_poly.type
_entity_poly.pdbx_seq_one_letter_code
_entity_poly.pdbx_strand_id
1 'polypeptide(L)' 'MLTFLQRVFNGPLNEKWKPLPDLTLSERLIVVPATALMFVLGIYPQLAIGLVNSTVLAMVEQFQM' A
#
# COMPACT_ATOMS: atom_id res chain seq x y z
N MET A 1 2.05 17.86 4.60
CA MET A 1 2.16 16.78 3.59
C MET A 1 1.79 17.24 2.19
N LEU A 2 0.64 17.91 1.95
CA LEU A 2 0.24 18.36 0.60
C LEU A 2 1.24 19.30 -0.08
N THR A 3 1.78 20.29 0.64
CA THR A 3 2.76 21.24 0.10
C THR A 3 4.05 20.57 -0.40
N PHE A 4 4.43 19.44 0.20
CA PHE A 4 5.58 18.66 -0.25
C PHE A 4 5.31 17.98 -1.60
N LEU A 5 4.18 17.26 -1.72
CA LEU A 5 3.77 16.62 -2.97
C LEU A 5 3.55 17.65 -4.10
N GLN A 6 2.97 18.80 -3.78
CA GLN A 6 2.81 19.90 -4.74
C GLN A 6 4.15 20.42 -5.25
N ARG A 7 5.14 20.60 -4.37
CA ARG A 7 6.48 21.05 -4.77
C ARG A 7 7.26 20.00 -5.57
N VAL A 8 7.09 18.73 -5.25
CA VAL A 8 7.82 17.62 -5.91
C VAL A 8 7.21 17.29 -7.28
N PHE A 9 5.88 17.29 -7.41
CA PHE A 9 5.20 16.79 -8.61
C PHE A 9 4.49 17.87 -9.46
N ASN A 10 4.23 19.07 -8.94
CA ASN A 10 3.42 20.10 -9.63
C ASN A 10 4.23 21.36 -10.03
N GLY A 11 5.56 21.33 -9.97
CA GLY A 11 6.45 22.39 -10.47
C GLY A 11 6.95 22.12 -11.91
N PRO A 12 7.62 23.09 -12.56
CA PRO A 12 8.23 22.85 -13.87
C PRO A 12 9.29 21.74 -13.80
N LEU A 13 9.28 20.84 -14.79
CA LEU A 13 10.23 19.73 -14.86
C LEU A 13 11.66 20.27 -14.90
N ASN A 14 12.44 19.92 -13.87
CA ASN A 14 13.81 20.37 -13.75
C ASN A 14 14.70 19.58 -14.75
N GLU A 15 15.45 20.28 -15.59
CA GLU A 15 16.31 19.73 -16.65
C GLU A 15 17.28 18.63 -16.16
N LYS A 16 17.67 18.67 -14.87
CA LYS A 16 18.52 17.64 -14.24
C LYS A 16 17.85 16.27 -14.13
N TRP A 17 16.52 16.22 -14.11
CA TRP A 17 15.72 15.00 -13.94
C TRP A 17 15.07 14.54 -15.24
N LYS A 18 15.17 15.32 -16.33
CA LYS A 18 14.74 14.88 -17.68
C LYS A 18 15.29 13.53 -18.13
N PRO A 19 16.55 13.15 -17.83
CA PRO A 19 17.07 11.85 -18.25
C PRO A 19 16.71 10.71 -17.27
N LEU A 20 15.98 10.98 -16.18
CA LEU A 20 15.58 9.93 -15.25
C LEU A 20 14.51 9.05 -15.94
N PRO A 21 14.80 7.78 -16.24
CA PRO A 21 13.82 6.89 -16.86
C PRO A 21 12.70 6.57 -15.87
N ASP A 22 11.51 6.31 -16.40
CA ASP A 22 10.40 5.77 -15.61
C ASP A 22 10.76 4.40 -15.00
N LEU A 23 9.95 3.98 -14.01
CA LEU A 23 10.04 2.66 -13.38
C LEU A 23 10.22 1.56 -14.42
N THR A 24 11.32 0.81 -14.27
CA THR A 24 11.60 -0.31 -15.16
C THR A 24 10.55 -1.41 -14.97
N LEU A 25 10.37 -2.26 -15.98
CA LEU A 25 9.40 -3.36 -15.95
C LEU A 25 9.58 -4.27 -14.73
N SER A 26 10.83 -4.55 -14.34
CA SER A 26 11.16 -5.35 -13.16
C SER A 26 10.76 -4.67 -11.85
N GLU A 27 11.02 -3.37 -11.71
CA GLU A 27 10.62 -2.61 -10.51
C GLU A 27 9.10 -2.53 -10.42
N ARG A 28 8.41 -2.34 -11.55
CA ARG A 28 6.94 -2.33 -11.59
C ARG A 28 6.36 -3.66 -11.15
N LEU A 29 6.98 -4.79 -11.49
CA LEU A 29 6.54 -6.12 -11.04
C LEU A 29 6.67 -6.33 -9.53
N ILE A 30 7.56 -5.59 -8.84
CA ILE A 30 7.68 -5.63 -7.37
C ILE A 30 6.62 -4.74 -6.71
N VAL A 31 6.35 -3.57 -7.30
CA VAL A 31 5.39 -2.60 -6.74
C VAL A 31 3.94 -3.05 -6.97
N VAL A 32 3.63 -3.63 -8.13
CA VAL A 32 2.26 -4.01 -8.52
C VAL A 32 1.59 -4.96 -7.52
N PRO A 33 2.21 -6.06 -7.05
CA PRO A 33 1.60 -6.97 -6.09
C PRO A 33 1.26 -6.27 -4.76
N ALA A 34 2.16 -5.42 -4.26
CA ALA A 34 1.93 -4.68 -3.02
C ALA A 34 0.77 -3.68 -3.17
N THR A 35 0.75 -2.93 -4.27
CA THR A 35 -0.36 -2.03 -4.60
C THR A 35 -1.67 -2.79 -4.74
N ALA A 36 -1.68 -3.90 -5.47
CA ALA A 36 -2.87 -4.74 -5.64
C ALA A 36 -3.39 -5.27 -4.30
N LEU A 37 -2.50 -5.72 -3.40
CA LEU A 37 -2.87 -6.16 -2.06
C LEU A 37 -3.50 -5.02 -1.26
N MET A 38 -2.92 -3.81 -1.28
CA MET A 38 -3.50 -2.63 -0.64
C MET A 38 -4.89 -2.30 -1.18
N PHE A 39 -5.11 -2.38 -2.50
CA PHE A 39 -6.41 -2.15 -3.12
C PHE A 39 -7.44 -3.22 -2.71
N VAL A 40 -7.08 -4.49 -2.76
CA VAL A 40 -7.97 -5.60 -2.38
C VAL A 40 -8.39 -5.47 -0.92
N LEU A 41 -7.44 -5.18 -0.02
CA LEU A 41 -7.72 -4.97 1.40
C LEU A 41 -8.52 -3.70 1.67
N GLY A 42 -8.31 -2.63 0.88
CA GLY A 42 -9.07 -1.39 1.00
C GLY A 42 -10.53 -1.51 0.51
N ILE A 43 -10.77 -2.28 -0.54
CA ILE A 43 -12.12 -2.51 -1.08
C ILE A 43 -12.86 -3.58 -0.25
N TYR A 44 -12.18 -4.65 0.12
CA TYR A 44 -12.77 -5.78 0.84
C TYR A 44 -11.94 -6.17 2.07
N PRO A 45 -12.04 -5.38 3.17
CA PRO A 45 -11.25 -5.60 4.39
C PRO A 45 -11.62 -6.89 5.11
N GLN A 46 -12.77 -7.49 4.79
CA GLN A 46 -13.26 -8.72 5.41
C GLN A 46 -12.32 -9.93 5.18
N LEU A 47 -11.46 -9.90 4.14
CA LEU A 47 -10.39 -10.90 3.97
C LEU A 47 -9.40 -10.89 5.14
N ALA A 48 -8.99 -9.71 5.58
CA ALA A 48 -8.09 -9.59 6.72
C ALA A 48 -8.84 -9.79 8.04
N ILE A 49 -10.01 -9.16 8.18
CA ILE A 49 -10.80 -9.23 9.42
C ILE A 49 -11.27 -10.66 9.70
N GLY A 50 -11.64 -11.44 8.70
CA GLY A 50 -12.06 -12.83 8.88
C GLY A 50 -10.97 -13.70 9.51
N LEU A 51 -9.71 -13.53 9.09
CA LEU A 51 -8.55 -14.24 9.66
C LEU A 51 -8.24 -13.81 11.10
N VAL A 52 -8.38 -12.51 11.39
CA VAL A 52 -8.12 -11.95 12.72
C VAL A 52 -9.26 -12.29 13.69
N ASN A 53 -10.51 -12.28 13.24
CA ASN A 53 -11.67 -12.54 14.09
C ASN A 53 -11.62 -13.96 14.69
N SER A 54 -11.24 -14.98 13.90
CA SER A 54 -11.08 -16.35 14.42
C SER A 54 -10.00 -16.46 15.50
N THR A 55 -8.89 -15.74 15.35
CA THR A 55 -7.80 -15.74 16.35
C THR A 55 -8.20 -14.98 17.61
N VAL A 56 -8.88 -13.84 17.46
CA VAL A 56 -9.39 -13.07 18.60
C VAL A 56 -10.43 -13.86 19.38
N LEU A 57 -11.38 -14.54 18.71
CA LEU A 57 -12.39 -15.37 19.38
C LEU A 57 -11.75 -16.53 20.15
N ALA A 58 -10.77 -17.22 19.56
CA ALA A 58 -10.03 -18.28 20.24
C ALA A 58 -9.28 -17.76 21.48
N MET A 59 -8.70 -16.57 21.41
CA MET A 59 -8.05 -15.94 22.56
C MET A 59 -9.07 -15.56 23.65
N VAL A 60 -10.19 -14.96 23.28
CA VAL A 60 -11.24 -14.55 24.24
C VAL A 60 -11.81 -15.77 24.98
N GLU A 61 -12.08 -16.86 24.27
CA GLU A 61 -12.57 -18.12 24.87
C GLU A 61 -11.57 -18.68 25.90
N GLN A 62 -10.26 -18.58 25.63
CA GLN A 62 -9.22 -19.01 26.55
C GLN A 62 -9.13 -18.13 27.82
N PHE A 63 -9.50 -16.86 27.75
CA PHE A 63 -9.52 -15.93 28.90
C PHE A 63 -10.81 -15.99 29.73
N GLN A 64 -11.88 -16.61 29.21
CA GLN A 64 -13.15 -16.79 29.93
C GLN A 64 -13.24 -18.11 30.71
N MET A 65 -12.22 -18.98 30.62
CA MET A 65 -11.99 -20.13 31.51
C MET A 65 -11.16 -19.72 32.74
#